data_AF-A0A943KC89-F1
#
_entry.id   AF-A0A943KC89-F1
#
_cell.length_a   1.000
_cell.length_b   1.000
_cell.length_c   1.000
_cell.angle_alpha   90.00
_cell.angle_beta   90.00
_cell.angle_gamma   90.00
#
_symmetry.space_group_name_H-M   'P 1'
#
loop_
_entity.id
_entity.type
_entity.pdbx_description
1 polymer ?
#
loop_
_entity_poly.entity_id
_entity_poly.type
_entity_poly.pdbx_seq_one_letter_code
_entity_poly.pdbx_strand_id
1 'polypeptide(L)'
;MKKKQNENKKISLKELLSQEKPLLEEKKNKEYKELLFKEQDVILEKKNSSLANLMLGLISLIIGGVLLFLSFKYDVTRTKVFNPKSFEFILSCIVLASCLYFLSMAIVGLVSYKTNYRKIRNKIEQSRSLK
;
A
#
# COMPACT_ATOMS: atom_id res chain seq x y z
N MET A 1 50.80 -29.26 34.58
CA MET A 1 50.17 -29.53 33.27
C MET A 1 48.73 -29.00 33.12
N LYS A 2 47.88 -28.98 34.16
CA LYS A 2 46.46 -28.54 34.05
C LYS A 2 46.21 -27.07 33.66
N LYS A 3 47.12 -26.13 33.99
CA LYS A 3 46.97 -24.68 33.67
C LYS A 3 47.09 -24.37 32.17
N LYS A 4 48.07 -24.96 31.47
CA LYS A 4 48.28 -24.77 30.01
C LYS A 4 47.14 -25.32 29.15
N GLN A 5 46.51 -26.43 29.56
CA GLN A 5 45.33 -26.97 28.86
C GLN A 5 44.11 -26.05 28.97
N ASN A 6 43.95 -25.33 30.08
CA ASN A 6 42.81 -24.44 30.30
C ASN A 6 42.94 -23.12 29.52
N GLU A 7 44.16 -22.62 29.33
CA GLU A 7 44.44 -21.44 28.50
C GLU A 7 44.25 -21.71 27.00
N ASN A 8 44.74 -22.85 26.48
CA ASN A 8 44.48 -23.25 25.09
C ASN A 8 42.98 -23.44 24.79
N LYS A 9 42.21 -23.95 25.76
CA LYS A 9 40.76 -24.09 25.62
C LYS A 9 40.05 -22.74 25.57
N LYS A 10 40.51 -21.74 26.33
CA LYS A 10 40.00 -20.36 26.29
C LYS A 10 40.32 -19.62 24.99
N ILE A 11 41.50 -19.85 24.42
CA ILE A 11 41.94 -19.22 23.16
C ILE A 11 41.11 -19.77 21.99
N SER A 12 40.93 -21.08 21.93
CA SER A 12 40.08 -21.74 20.93
C SER A 12 38.60 -21.28 21.01
N LEU A 13 38.07 -21.09 22.22
CA LEU A 13 36.70 -20.59 22.40
C LEU A 13 36.53 -19.13 21.94
N LYS A 14 37.57 -18.29 22.11
CA LYS A 14 37.58 -16.90 21.60
C LYS A 14 37.66 -16.85 20.09
N GLU A 15 38.43 -17.71 19.45
CA GLU A 15 38.50 -17.81 17.99
C GLU A 15 37.16 -18.27 17.39
N LEU A 16 36.50 -19.26 18.00
CA LEU A 16 35.17 -19.70 17.61
C LEU A 16 34.14 -18.56 17.76
N LEU A 17 34.13 -17.84 18.88
CA LEU A 17 33.26 -16.67 19.08
C LEU A 17 33.56 -15.51 18.11
N SER A 18 34.82 -15.38 17.70
CA SER A 18 35.25 -14.36 16.73
C SER A 18 34.83 -14.70 15.30
N GLN A 19 34.68 -15.98 14.96
CA GLN A 19 34.10 -16.44 13.69
C GLN A 19 32.57 -16.48 13.70
N GLU A 20 31.96 -16.75 14.85
CA GLU A 20 30.50 -16.85 14.99
C GLU A 20 29.81 -15.48 14.94
N LYS A 21 30.47 -14.42 15.46
CA LYS A 21 30.01 -13.03 15.38
C LYS A 21 29.75 -12.52 13.95
N PRO A 22 30.71 -12.58 13.00
CA PRO A 22 30.48 -12.10 11.64
C PRO A 22 29.44 -12.94 10.89
N LEU A 23 29.34 -14.24 11.20
CA LEU A 23 28.33 -15.13 10.61
C LEU A 23 26.90 -14.80 11.11
N LEU A 24 26.78 -14.42 12.38
CA LEU A 24 25.52 -13.95 12.97
C LEU A 24 25.11 -12.58 12.42
N GLU A 25 26.07 -11.67 12.18
CA GLU A 25 25.82 -10.40 11.52
C GLU A 25 25.39 -10.58 10.06
N GLU A 26 25.99 -11.51 9.33
CA GLU A 26 25.59 -11.81 7.95
C GLU A 26 24.17 -12.40 7.86
N LYS A 27 23.82 -13.33 8.77
CA LYS A 27 22.45 -13.84 8.89
C LYS A 27 21.44 -12.73 9.19
N LYS A 28 21.73 -11.87 10.17
CA LYS A 28 20.87 -10.72 10.49
C LYS A 28 20.70 -9.77 9.32
N ASN A 29 21.76 -9.51 8.56
CA ASN A 29 21.72 -8.61 7.41
C ASN A 29 20.89 -9.19 6.24
N LYS A 30 20.96 -10.51 6.01
CA LYS A 30 20.09 -11.21 5.05
C LYS A 30 18.62 -11.13 5.45
N GLU A 31 18.31 -11.41 6.71
CA GLU A 31 16.94 -11.33 7.26
C GLU A 31 16.38 -9.89 7.17
N TYR A 32 17.20 -8.88 7.47
CA TYR A 32 16.80 -7.47 7.35
C TYR A 32 16.50 -7.06 5.90
N LYS A 33 17.27 -7.57 4.93
CA LYS A 33 17.03 -7.34 3.50
C LYS A 33 15.74 -8.01 3.02
N GLU A 34 15.45 -9.23 3.45
CA GLU A 34 14.19 -9.91 3.13
C GLU A 34 12.99 -9.16 3.71
N LEU A 35 13.09 -8.70 4.97
CA LEU A 35 12.03 -7.90 5.59
C LEU A 35 11.78 -6.59 4.83
N LEU A 36 12.84 -5.89 4.43
CA LEU A 36 12.74 -4.67 3.63
C LEU A 36 12.09 -4.94 2.27
N PHE A 37 12.47 -6.02 1.59
CA PHE A 37 11.90 -6.39 0.30
C PHE A 37 10.40 -6.71 0.42
N LYS A 38 10.04 -7.50 1.43
CA LYS A 38 8.65 -7.85 1.73
C LYS A 38 7.81 -6.62 2.08
N GLU A 39 8.35 -5.68 2.84
CA GLU A 39 7.67 -4.43 3.17
C GLU A 39 7.48 -3.56 1.91
N GLN A 40 8.43 -3.58 0.98
CA GLN A 40 8.36 -2.88 -0.31
C GLN A 40 7.28 -3.47 -1.23
N ASP A 41 7.16 -4.79 -1.30
CA ASP A 41 6.12 -5.47 -2.09
C ASP A 41 4.72 -5.14 -1.58
N VAL A 42 4.51 -5.19 -0.27
CA VAL A 42 3.22 -4.84 0.36
C VAL A 42 2.85 -3.39 0.05
N ILE A 43 3.82 -2.48 0.04
CA ILE A 43 3.61 -1.07 -0.30
C ILE A 43 3.24 -0.92 -1.78
N LEU A 44 3.90 -1.65 -2.68
CA LEU A 44 3.62 -1.61 -4.11
C LEU A 44 2.23 -2.18 -4.42
N GLU A 45 1.85 -3.28 -3.78
CA GLU A 45 0.52 -3.87 -3.90
C GLU A 45 -0.57 -2.90 -3.43
N LYS A 46 -0.37 -2.25 -2.28
CA LYS A 46 -1.32 -1.25 -1.77
C LYS A 46 -1.44 -0.03 -2.68
N LYS A 47 -0.35 0.39 -3.32
CA LYS A 47 -0.36 1.45 -4.34
C LYS A 47 -1.16 1.03 -5.58
N ASN A 48 -0.91 -0.18 -6.10
CA ASN A 48 -1.58 -0.69 -7.29
C ASN A 48 -3.08 -0.89 -7.04
N SER A 49 -3.46 -1.45 -5.88
CA SER A 49 -4.86 -1.61 -5.47
C SER A 49 -5.57 -0.25 -5.35
N SER A 50 -4.90 0.74 -4.75
CA SER A 50 -5.43 2.11 -4.66
C SER A 50 -5.66 2.74 -6.04
N LEU A 51 -4.71 2.55 -6.97
CA LEU A 51 -4.81 3.05 -8.34
C LEU A 51 -5.93 2.33 -9.11
N ALA A 52 -6.08 1.02 -8.92
CA ALA A 52 -7.19 0.25 -9.50
C ALA A 52 -8.56 0.75 -9.02
N ASN A 53 -8.71 1.01 -7.71
CA ASN A 53 -9.92 1.61 -7.15
C ASN A 53 -10.19 3.00 -7.72
N LEU A 54 -9.16 3.81 -7.94
CA LEU A 54 -9.30 5.12 -8.59
C LEU A 54 -9.81 4.98 -10.03
N MET A 55 -9.27 4.05 -10.81
CA MET A 55 -9.72 3.79 -12.17
C MET A 55 -11.16 3.29 -12.22
N LEU A 56 -11.55 2.36 -11.34
CA LEU A 56 -12.93 1.90 -11.21
C LEU A 56 -13.88 3.04 -10.85
N GLY A 57 -13.48 3.91 -9.91
CA GLY A 57 -14.24 5.11 -9.56
C GLY A 57 -14.47 6.03 -10.76
N LEU A 58 -13.44 6.29 -11.57
CA LEU A 58 -13.55 7.13 -12.77
C LEU A 58 -14.46 6.52 -13.85
N ILE A 59 -14.35 5.22 -14.09
CA ILE A 59 -15.23 4.51 -15.04
C ILE A 59 -16.69 4.60 -14.57
N SER A 60 -16.94 4.32 -13.29
CA SER A 60 -18.28 4.43 -12.72
C SER A 60 -18.81 5.87 -12.78
N LEU A 61 -17.95 6.88 -12.64
CA LEU A 61 -18.36 8.29 -12.76
C LEU A 61 -18.87 8.61 -14.17
N ILE A 62 -18.16 8.15 -15.20
CA ILE A 62 -18.56 8.34 -16.60
C ILE A 62 -19.89 7.64 -16.86
N ILE A 63 -20.03 6.38 -16.46
CA ILE A 63 -21.27 5.59 -16.66
C ILE A 63 -22.44 6.24 -15.91
N GLY A 64 -22.23 6.59 -14.63
CA GLY A 64 -23.24 7.24 -13.81
C GLY A 64 -23.70 8.59 -14.38
N GLY A 65 -22.76 9.38 -14.91
CA GLY A 65 -23.05 10.64 -15.59
C GLY A 65 -23.84 10.47 -16.88
N VAL A 66 -23.51 9.47 -17.70
CA VAL A 66 -24.28 9.14 -18.93
C VAL A 66 -25.70 8.71 -18.57
N LEU A 67 -25.86 7.84 -17.57
CA LEU A 67 -27.19 7.42 -17.10
C LEU A 67 -28.00 8.58 -16.52
N LEU A 68 -27.35 9.49 -15.79
CA LEU A 68 -27.98 10.71 -15.29
C LEU A 68 -28.49 11.57 -16.44
N PHE A 69 -27.68 11.74 -17.50
CA PHE A 69 -28.08 12.49 -18.67
C PHE A 69 -29.27 11.84 -19.41
N LEU A 70 -29.28 10.50 -19.50
CA LEU A 70 -30.39 9.74 -20.11
C LEU A 70 -31.68 9.79 -19.29
N SER A 71 -31.59 10.04 -17.98
CA SER A 71 -32.77 10.24 -17.13
C SER A 71 -33.59 11.48 -17.52
N PHE A 72 -32.98 12.47 -18.17
CA PHE A 72 -33.70 13.60 -18.75
C PHE A 72 -34.42 13.15 -20.02
N LYS A 73 -35.73 12.92 -19.91
CA LYS A 73 -36.58 12.55 -21.04
C LYS A 73 -37.16 13.81 -21.69
N TYR A 74 -37.38 13.75 -23.00
CA TYR A 74 -38.11 14.80 -23.71
C TYR A 74 -39.60 14.67 -23.41
N ASP A 75 -40.21 15.75 -22.94
CA ASP A 75 -41.66 15.85 -22.82
C ASP A 75 -42.31 16.07 -24.20
N VAL A 76 -43.64 16.00 -24.27
CA VAL A 76 -44.44 16.19 -25.50
C VAL A 76 -44.13 17.54 -26.18
N THR A 77 -43.74 18.54 -25.40
CA THR A 77 -43.29 19.88 -25.84
C THR A 77 -41.82 19.94 -26.27
N ARG A 78 -41.12 18.80 -26.39
CA ARG A 78 -39.67 18.66 -26.67
C ARG A 78 -38.75 19.37 -25.67
N THR A 79 -39.23 19.66 -24.46
CA THR A 79 -38.42 20.16 -23.36
C THR A 79 -37.82 18.97 -22.59
N LYS A 80 -36.53 19.03 -22.24
CA LYS A 80 -35.91 18.02 -21.37
C LYS A 80 -36.43 18.21 -19.95
N VAL A 81 -37.24 17.27 -19.48
CA VAL A 81 -37.77 17.27 -18.11
C VAL A 81 -37.14 16.12 -17.35
N PHE A 82 -36.67 16.41 -16.14
CA PHE A 82 -36.07 15.43 -15.25
C PHE A 82 -37.15 14.50 -14.71
N ASN A 83 -36.97 13.18 -14.87
CA ASN A 83 -37.91 12.18 -14.36
C ASN A 83 -37.25 11.36 -13.22
N PRO A 84 -37.47 11.70 -11.94
CA PRO A 84 -36.85 11.01 -10.81
C PRO A 84 -37.35 9.57 -10.63
N LYS A 85 -38.49 9.20 -11.25
CA LYS A 85 -39.02 7.82 -11.22
C LYS A 85 -38.45 6.95 -12.34
N SER A 86 -37.59 7.51 -13.20
CA SER A 86 -37.02 6.76 -14.31
C SER A 86 -36.01 5.72 -13.80
N PHE A 87 -36.02 4.54 -14.41
CA PHE A 87 -35.07 3.47 -14.05
C PHE A 87 -33.61 3.92 -14.26
N GLU A 88 -33.37 4.73 -15.28
CA GLU A 88 -32.06 5.30 -15.62
C GLU A 88 -31.54 6.20 -14.48
N PHE A 89 -32.42 6.97 -13.83
CA PHE A 89 -32.04 7.78 -12.67
C PHE A 89 -31.64 6.92 -11.47
N ILE A 90 -32.47 5.93 -11.13
CA ILE A 90 -32.23 5.04 -10.00
C ILE A 90 -30.90 4.30 -10.19
N LEU A 91 -30.66 3.80 -11.41
CA LEU A 91 -29.41 3.13 -11.76
C LEU A 91 -28.22 4.10 -11.70
N SER A 92 -28.37 5.34 -12.19
CA SER A 92 -27.36 6.39 -12.06
C SER A 92 -26.98 6.63 -10.60
N CYS A 93 -27.96 6.75 -9.69
CA CYS A 93 -27.72 6.95 -8.27
C CYS A 93 -26.92 5.80 -7.64
N ILE A 94 -27.25 4.55 -7.96
CA ILE A 94 -26.52 3.37 -7.45
C ILE A 94 -25.07 3.38 -7.97
N VAL A 95 -24.89 3.65 -9.26
CA VAL A 95 -23.56 3.70 -9.89
C VAL A 95 -22.73 4.84 -9.29
N LEU A 96 -23.31 6.03 -9.09
CA LEU A 96 -22.64 7.17 -8.47
C LEU A 96 -22.30 6.93 -6.99
N ALA A 97 -23.17 6.23 -6.24
CA ALA A 97 -22.87 5.81 -4.88
C ALA A 97 -21.67 4.85 -4.82
N SER A 98 -21.61 3.87 -5.72
CA SER A 98 -20.45 2.97 -5.83
C SER A 98 -19.18 3.71 -6.26
N CYS A 99 -19.29 4.71 -7.15
CA CYS A 99 -18.19 5.59 -7.53
C CYS A 99 -17.60 6.30 -6.30
N LEU A 100 -18.44 6.89 -5.45
CA LEU A 100 -18.01 7.54 -4.21
C LEU A 100 -17.29 6.58 -3.27
N TYR A 101 -17.76 5.33 -3.17
CA TYR A 101 -17.09 4.29 -2.38
C TYR A 101 -15.67 3.99 -2.92
N PHE A 102 -15.53 3.76 -4.23
CA PHE A 102 -14.23 3.47 -4.84
C PHE A 102 -13.26 4.65 -4.71
N LEU A 103 -13.74 5.88 -4.90
CA LEU A 103 -12.93 7.09 -4.71
C LEU A 103 -12.48 7.24 -3.24
N SER A 104 -13.36 6.96 -2.28
CA SER A 104 -13.02 6.98 -0.86
C SER A 104 -11.91 5.97 -0.53
N MET A 105 -12.03 4.74 -1.05
CA MET A 105 -11.00 3.70 -0.87
C MET A 105 -9.66 4.08 -1.53
N ALA A 106 -9.69 4.70 -2.70
CA ALA A 106 -8.48 5.21 -3.36
C ALA A 106 -7.80 6.32 -2.54
N ILE A 107 -8.57 7.24 -1.97
CA ILE A 107 -8.03 8.31 -1.11
C ILE A 107 -7.39 7.71 0.14
N VAL A 108 -8.07 6.79 0.83
CA VAL A 108 -7.53 6.10 2.02
C VAL A 108 -6.26 5.33 1.68
N GLY A 109 -6.22 4.64 0.54
CA GLY A 109 -5.05 3.94 0.04
C GLY A 109 -3.87 4.89 -0.21
N LEU A 110 -4.12 6.03 -0.86
CA LEU A 110 -3.10 7.04 -1.18
C LEU A 110 -2.55 7.73 0.08
N VAL A 111 -3.41 8.09 1.03
CA VAL A 111 -3.01 8.69 2.32
C VAL A 111 -2.19 7.70 3.13
N SER A 112 -2.61 6.43 3.18
CA SER A 112 -1.85 5.37 3.85
C SER A 112 -0.47 5.19 3.22
N TYR A 113 -0.38 5.16 1.90
CA TYR A 113 0.89 5.08 1.17
C TYR A 113 1.81 6.25 1.51
N LYS A 114 1.31 7.49 1.42
CA LYS A 114 2.09 8.70 1.74
C LYS A 114 2.62 8.68 3.17
N THR A 115 1.80 8.23 4.12
CA THR A 115 2.17 8.15 5.55
C THR A 115 3.24 7.10 5.78
N ASN A 116 3.08 5.90 5.21
CA ASN A 116 4.05 4.81 5.35
C ASN A 116 5.38 5.13 4.67
N TYR A 117 5.35 5.71 3.47
CA TYR A 117 6.55 6.16 2.77
C TYR A 117 7.33 7.19 3.60
N ARG A 118 6.63 8.17 4.21
CA ARG A 118 7.27 9.15 5.09
C ARG A 118 7.91 8.50 6.32
N LYS A 119 7.25 7.52 6.94
CA LYS A 119 7.81 6.76 8.09
C LYS A 119 9.10 6.02 7.70
N ILE A 120 9.10 5.34 6.56
CA ILE A 120 10.27 4.59 6.08
C ILE A 120 11.42 5.54 5.75
N ARG A 121 11.13 6.66 5.06
CA ARG A 121 12.13 7.68 4.75
C ARG A 121 12.81 8.23 6.01
N ASN A 122 12.02 8.57 7.02
CA ASN A 122 12.53 9.09 8.30
C ASN A 122 13.40 8.05 9.03
N LYS A 123 13.01 6.77 9.01
CA LYS A 123 13.84 5.68 9.58
C LYS A 123 15.19 5.57 8.87
N ILE A 124 15.20 5.64 7.54
CA ILE A 124 16.43 5.57 6.73
C ILE A 124 17.34 6.77 7.04
N GLU A 125 16.78 7.98 7.15
CA GLU A 125 17.54 9.18 7.52
C GLU A 125 18.14 9.06 8.93
N GLN A 126 17.37 8.59 9.92
CA GLN A 126 17.88 8.34 11.28
C GLN A 126 19.00 7.30 11.32
N SER A 127 18.87 6.20 10.56
CA SER A 127 19.91 5.16 10.49
C SER A 127 21.19 5.65 9.82
N ARG A 128 21.11 6.65 8.93
CA ARG A 128 22.29 7.30 8.34
C ARG A 128 22.95 8.30 9.27
N SER A 129 22.19 9.03 10.09
CA SER A 129 22.77 10.00 11.03
C SER A 129 23.43 9.37 12.26
N LEU A 130 23.09 8.12 12.59
CA LEU A 130 23.67 7.36 13.69
C LEU A 130 24.97 6.61 13.32
N LYS A 131 25.41 6.72 12.07
CA LYS A 131 26.58 6.03 11.52
C LYS A 131 27.70 7.03 11.24
#